data_AF-A0A4Y2HHR1-F1
#
_entry.id   AF-A0A4Y2HHR1-F1
#
_cell.length_a   1.000
_cell.length_b   1.000
_cell.length_c   1.000
_cell.angle_alpha   90.00
_cell.angle_beta   90.00
_cell.angle_gamma   90.00
#
_symmetry.space_group_name_H-M   'P 1'
#
loop_
_entity.id
_entity.type
_entity.pdbx_description
1 polymer ?
#
loop_
_entity_poly.entity_id
_entity_poly.type
_entity_poly.pdbx_seq_one_letter_code
_entity_poly.pdbx_strand_id
1 'polypeptide(L)' 'MEPNFAKMRPSEIDLLDLDYDYRSVMHYGAYMFAQDRSLPTLKPTNEHIPLKQLGYGQAEGVFTDLDIQ' A
#
# COMPACT_ATOMS: atom_id res chain seq x y z
N MET A 1 6.03 19.76 4.96
CA MET A 1 5.57 18.50 5.57
C MET A 1 5.17 17.61 4.41
N GLU A 2 5.77 16.44 4.27
CA GLU A 2 5.45 15.54 3.16
C GLU A 2 4.06 14.91 3.39
N PRO A 3 3.12 15.04 2.44
CA PRO A 3 1.74 14.57 2.60
C PRO A 3 1.62 13.05 2.31
N ASN A 4 2.43 12.22 2.98
CA ASN A 4 2.60 10.79 2.67
C ASN A 4 1.29 9.97 2.62
N PHE A 5 0.25 10.37 3.34
CA PHE A 5 -1.05 9.70 3.41
C PHE A 5 -2.18 10.47 2.72
N ALA A 6 -1.88 11.59 2.07
CA ALA A 6 -2.90 12.33 1.32
C ALA A 6 -3.32 11.49 0.10
N LYS A 7 -4.63 11.32 -0.07
CA LYS A 7 -5.19 10.65 -1.24
C LYS A 7 -5.08 11.56 -2.46
N MET A 8 -4.74 10.98 -3.61
CA MET A 8 -4.87 11.66 -4.90
C MET A 8 -6.34 11.94 -5.19
N ARG A 9 -6.64 13.06 -5.85
CA ARG A 9 -7.99 13.37 -6.32
C ARG A 9 -8.32 12.47 -7.52
N PRO A 10 -9.61 12.15 -7.76
CA PRO A 10 -10.02 11.37 -8.93
C PRO A 10 -9.56 11.95 -10.28
N SER A 11 -9.30 13.26 -10.36
CA SER A 11 -8.78 13.92 -11.57
C SER A 11 -7.27 13.75 -11.78
N GLU A 12 -6.56 13.17 -10.82
CA GLU A 12 -5.09 13.04 -10.81
C GLU A 12 -4.63 11.60 -10.99
N ILE A 13 -5.56 10.64 -11.01
CA ILE A 13 -5.28 9.21 -11.06
C ILE A 13 -6.25 8.53 -12.03
N ASP A 14 -5.74 7.55 -12.76
CA ASP A 14 -6.52 6.56 -13.49
C ASP A 14 -6.21 5.18 -12.89
N LEU A 15 -7.25 4.38 -12.64
CA LEU A 15 -7.11 3.06 -12.05
C LEU A 15 -6.93 1.97 -13.12
N LEU A 16 -7.12 2.28 -14.40
CA LEU A 16 -7.01 1.33 -15.51
C LEU A 16 -7.86 0.06 -15.33
N ASP A 17 -8.99 0.17 -14.61
CA ASP A 17 -9.86 -0.94 -14.22
C ASP A 17 -9.16 -2.04 -13.38
N LEU A 18 -8.04 -1.71 -12.73
CA LEU A 18 -7.31 -2.60 -11.84
C LEU A 18 -7.81 -2.47 -10.39
N ASP A 19 -7.90 -3.63 -9.72
CA ASP A 19 -8.22 -3.70 -8.30
C ASP A 19 -7.09 -3.15 -7.41
N TYR A 20 -7.42 -2.79 -6.16
CA TYR A 20 -6.42 -2.32 -5.19
C TYR A 20 -5.47 -3.45 -4.76
N ASP A 21 -4.20 -3.35 -5.13
CA ASP A 21 -3.19 -4.34 -4.74
C ASP A 21 -2.48 -3.97 -3.43
N TYR A 22 -2.88 -4.65 -2.35
CA TYR A 22 -2.22 -4.54 -1.04
C TYR A 22 -0.73 -4.92 -1.07
N ARG A 23 -0.31 -5.75 -2.02
CA ARG A 23 1.04 -6.30 -2.12
C ARG A 23 1.93 -5.54 -3.11
N SER A 24 1.40 -4.54 -3.81
CA SER A 24 2.12 -3.78 -4.84
C SER A 24 3.46 -3.25 -4.34
N VAL A 25 4.45 -3.15 -5.23
CA VAL A 25 5.74 -2.48 -4.97
C VAL A 25 5.58 -1.02 -4.53
N MET A 26 4.46 -0.39 -4.90
CA MET A 26 4.13 0.99 -4.55
C MET A 26 3.39 1.12 -3.21
N HIS A 27 2.89 0.02 -2.66
CA HIS A 27 2.13 0.04 -1.41
C HIS A 27 3.06 0.14 -0.20
N TYR A 28 2.76 1.03 0.75
CA TYR A 28 3.53 1.11 2.00
C TYR A 28 3.29 -0.09 2.92
N GLY A 29 4.33 -0.53 3.62
CA GLY A 29 4.18 -1.47 4.73
C GLY A 29 3.33 -0.93 5.88
N ALA A 30 2.73 -1.82 6.67
CA ALA A 30 1.75 -1.48 7.73
C ALA A 30 2.25 -0.49 8.80
N TYR A 31 3.56 -0.37 8.98
CA TYR A 31 4.22 0.46 10.02
C TYR A 31 5.00 1.65 9.44
N MET A 32 4.85 1.95 8.15
CA MET A 32 5.57 3.04 7.51
C MET A 32 5.21 4.38 8.18
N PHE A 33 6.24 5.18 8.50
CA PHE A 33 6.11 6.45 9.23
C PHE A 33 5.47 6.39 10.64
N ALA A 34 5.34 5.20 11.24
CA ALA A 34 4.83 5.06 12.60
C ALA A 34 5.77 5.74 13.62
N GLN A 35 5.22 6.57 14.51
CA GLN A 35 5.97 7.11 15.66
C GLN A 35 6.20 6.03 16.72
N ASP A 36 5.18 5.22 16.99
CA ASP A 36 5.24 4.03 17.82
C ASP A 36 5.10 2.80 16.92
N ARG A 37 6.17 2.02 16.77
CA ARG A 37 6.20 0.83 15.90
C ARG A 37 5.37 -0.34 16.43
N SER A 38 4.81 -0.26 17.64
CA SER A 38 3.81 -1.22 18.11
C SER A 38 2.42 -0.99 17.51
N LEU A 39 2.18 0.20 16.94
CA LEU A 39 0.91 0.61 16.34
C LEU A 39 1.08 0.78 14.82
N PRO A 40 0.32 0.04 13.98
CA PRO A 40 0.39 0.23 12.54
C PRO A 40 -0.29 1.53 12.11
N THR A 41 0.28 2.18 11.10
CA THR A 41 -0.29 3.38 10.45
C THR A 41 -1.31 3.00 9.37
N LEU A 42 -1.20 1.79 8.81
CA LEU A 42 -2.12 1.24 7.82
C LEU A 42 -2.67 -0.11 8.30
N LYS A 43 -3.99 -0.31 8.13
CA LYS A 43 -4.69 -1.58 8.32
C LYS A 43 -5.58 -1.84 7.11
N PRO A 44 -5.58 -3.06 6.53
CA PRO A 44 -6.48 -3.40 5.45
C PRO A 44 -7.93 -3.41 5.96
N THR A 45 -8.87 -3.02 5.10
CA THR A 45 -10.31 -3.12 5.41
C THR A 45 -10.81 -4.56 5.28
N ASN A 46 -10.13 -5.39 4.47
CA ASN A 46 -10.35 -6.82 4.44
C ASN A 46 -9.53 -7.50 5.54
N GLU A 47 -10.21 -7.97 6.60
CA GLU A 47 -9.59 -8.59 7.78
C GLU A 47 -8.83 -9.90 7.48
N HIS A 48 -9.09 -10.53 6.33
CA HIS A 48 -8.37 -11.73 5.91
C HIS A 48 -6.96 -11.42 5.37
N ILE A 49 -6.64 -10.14 5.12
CA ILE A 49 -5.32 -9.71 4.66
C ILE A 49 -4.41 -9.46 5.87
N PRO A 50 -3.34 -10.24 6.09
CA PRO A 50 -2.42 -10.01 7.19
C PRO A 50 -1.61 -8.73 6.99
N LEU A 51 -1.30 -8.00 8.06
CA LEU A 51 -0.47 -6.77 8.00
C LEU A 51 0.87 -6.97 7.29
N LYS A 52 1.48 -8.15 7.41
CA LYS A 52 2.75 -8.50 6.76
C LYS A 52 2.68 -8.59 5.23
N GLN A 53 1.48 -8.61 4.64
CA GLN A 53 1.30 -8.62 3.19
C GLN A 53 1.27 -7.20 2.60
N LEU A 54 1.03 -6.17 3.42
CA LEU A 54 1.00 -4.79 2.94
C LEU A 54 2.39 -4.39 2.47
N GLY A 55 2.51 -3.95 1.21
CA GLY A 55 3.79 -3.54 0.62
C GLY A 55 4.78 -4.69 0.44
N TYR A 56 4.30 -5.93 0.24
CA TYR A 56 5.17 -7.09 0.00
C TYR A 56 6.16 -6.86 -1.16
N GLY A 57 5.70 -6.34 -2.30
CA GLY A 57 6.56 -6.02 -3.44
C GLY A 57 7.65 -5.02 -3.09
N GLN A 58 7.34 -4.04 -2.24
CA GLN A 58 8.31 -3.06 -1.74
C GLN A 58 9.37 -3.74 -0.87
N ALA A 59 8.95 -4.63 0.04
CA ALA A 59 9.84 -5.29 0.98
C ALA A 59 10.78 -6.30 0.31
N GLU A 60 10.30 -7.02 -0.71
CA GLU A 60 11.06 -8.06 -1.39
C GLU A 60 11.75 -7.56 -2.68
N GLY A 61 11.46 -6.34 -3.13
CA GLY A 61 12.02 -5.79 -4.37
C GLY A 61 11.47 -6.47 -5.63
N VAL A 62 10.18 -6.82 -5.63
CA VAL A 62 9.49 -7.51 -6.73
C VAL A 62 8.25 -6.74 -7.17
N PHE A 63 7.89 -6.90 -8.44
CA PHE A 63 6.61 -6.43 -8.98
C PHE A 63 5.57 -7.56 -8.84
N THR A 64 4.35 -7.22 -8.43
CA THR A 64 3.23 -8.17 -8.45
C THR A 64 2.66 -8.32 -9.87
N ASP A 65 1.77 -9.29 -10.08
CA ASP A 65 1.08 -9.47 -11.37
C ASP A 65 0.24 -8.25 -11.76
N LEU A 66 -0.25 -7.46 -10.81
CA LEU A 66 -1.00 -6.22 -11.09
C LEU A 66 -0.06 -5.04 -11.40
N ASP A 67 1.15 -5.02 -10.82
CA ASP A 67 2.14 -3.98 -11.10
C ASP A 67 2.67 -4.02 -12.55
N ILE A 68 2.54 -5.16 -13.26
CA ILE A 68 3.11 -5.39 -14.60
C ILE A 68 2.08 -5.49 -15.73
N GLN A 69 0.79 -5.25 -15.44
CA GLN A 69 -0.28 -5.27 -16.46
C GLN A 69 -0.30 -4.03 -17.34
#